data_AF-A0A7C1VK03-F1
#
_entry.id   AF-A0A7C1VK03-F1
#
_cell.length_a   1.000
_cell.length_b   1.000
_cell.length_c   1.000
_cell.angle_alpha   90.00
_cell.angle_beta   90.00
_cell.angle_gamma   90.00
#
_symmetry.space_group_name_H-M   'P 1'
#
loop_
_entity.id
_entity.type
_entity.pdbx_description
1 polymer ?
#
loop_
_entity_poly.entity_id
_entity_poly.type
_entity_poly.pdbx_seq_one_letter_code
_entity_poly.pdbx_strand_id
1 'polypeptide(L)' 'IGAEAEFGQEYGELVNVYFIADPNTGEAFSREFCGGPHVKNTSELGKSGAFKIVKEQSSGAGIRRIKAVLE' A
#
# COMPACT_ATOMS: atom_id res chain seq x y z
N ILE A 1 -7.15 3.76 -10.68
CA ILE A 1 -8.07 2.84 -9.97
C ILE A 1 -7.35 2.46 -8.69
N GLY A 2 -7.84 2.93 -7.54
CA GLY A 2 -7.20 2.78 -6.23
C GLY A 2 -7.76 1.58 -5.46
N ALA A 3 -7.29 1.34 -4.24
CA ALA A 3 -7.87 0.35 -3.35
C ALA A 3 -9.31 0.74 -2.99
N GLU A 4 -10.27 0.23 -3.77
CA GLU A 4 -11.70 0.32 -3.50
C GLU A 4 -12.02 -0.78 -2.49
N ALA A 5 -12.21 -0.39 -1.23
CA ALA A 5 -12.86 -1.28 -0.27
C ALA A 5 -14.33 -1.40 -0.71
N GLU A 6 -14.70 -2.52 -1.32
CA GLU A 6 -16.12 -2.84 -1.53
C GLU A 6 -16.76 -3.17 -0.17
N PHE A 7 -17.20 -2.13 0.52
CA PHE A 7 -18.04 -2.29 1.71
C PHE A 7 -19.39 -2.89 1.28
N GLY A 8 -19.64 -4.15 1.64
CA GLY A 8 -20.94 -4.82 1.45
C GLY A 8 -20.92 -6.11 0.64
N GLN A 9 -19.76 -6.53 0.13
CA GLN A 9 -19.59 -7.82 -0.57
C GLN A 9 -18.69 -8.73 0.26
N GLU A 10 -19.08 -10.00 0.41
CA GLU A 10 -18.23 -11.01 1.05
C GLU A 10 -17.09 -11.39 0.09
N TYR A 11 -15.89 -11.60 0.64
CA TYR A 11 -14.77 -12.10 -0.15
C TYR A 11 -15.09 -13.51 -0.67
N GLY A 12 -14.72 -13.79 -1.92
CA GLY A 12 -14.84 -15.14 -2.48
C GLY A 12 -13.96 -16.15 -1.74
N GLU A 13 -14.17 -17.44 -2.00
CA GLU A 13 -13.40 -18.54 -1.36
C GLU A 13 -11.88 -18.43 -1.57
N LEU A 14 -11.47 -17.81 -2.68
CA LEU A 14 -10.07 -17.53 -3.00
C LEU A 14 -9.86 -16.04 -3.26
N VAL A 15 -8.85 -15.49 -2.60
CA VAL A 15 -8.46 -14.08 -2.72
C VAL A 15 -6.98 -13.93 -3.03
N ASN A 16 -6.63 -12.90 -3.78
CA ASN A 16 -5.25 -12.52 -4.00
C ASN A 16 -4.78 -11.58 -2.90
N VAL A 17 -3.71 -11.96 -2.21
CA VAL A 17 -3.07 -11.14 -1.19
C VAL A 17 -1.69 -10.71 -1.71
N TYR A 18 -1.45 -9.40 -1.67
CA TYR A 18 -0.15 -8.83 -1.96
C TYR A 18 0.59 -8.57 -0.66
N PHE A 19 1.90 -8.78 -0.67
CA PHE A 19 2.72 -8.59 0.51
C PHE A 19 4.07 -7.99 0.16
N ILE A 20 4.64 -7.32 1.15
CA ILE A 20 6.00 -6.80 1.09
C ILE A 20 6.78 -7.45 2.23
N ALA A 21 7.89 -8.08 1.89
CA ALA A 21 8.72 -8.85 2.82
C ALA A 21 10.19 -8.41 2.75
N ASP A 22 10.91 -8.62 3.84
CA ASP A 22 12.35 -8.51 3.86
C ASP A 22 12.95 -9.64 3.00
N PRO A 23 13.79 -9.34 1.99
CA PRO A 23 14.34 -10.36 1.10
C PRO A 23 15.35 -11.30 1.79
N ASN A 24 15.92 -10.91 2.94
CA ASN A 24 16.89 -11.71 3.68
C ASN A 24 16.23 -12.64 4.69
N THR A 25 15.16 -12.18 5.35
CA THR A 25 14.46 -12.98 6.38
C THR A 25 13.21 -13.68 5.85
N GLY A 26 12.65 -13.19 4.74
CA GLY A 26 11.37 -13.64 4.21
C GLY A 26 10.15 -13.16 5.01
N GLU A 27 10.36 -12.36 6.06
CA GLU A 27 9.28 -11.91 6.94
C GLU A 27 8.48 -10.77 6.27
N ALA A 28 7.16 -10.96 6.16
CA ALA A 28 6.25 -9.99 5.57
C ALA A 28 5.83 -8.92 6.59
N PHE A 29 6.30 -7.69 6.40
CA PHE A 29 5.93 -6.53 7.24
C PHE A 29 4.66 -5.83 6.76
N SER A 30 4.23 -6.08 5.52
CA SER A 30 2.95 -5.61 4.99
C SER A 30 2.27 -6.73 4.21
N ARG A 31 0.96 -6.91 4.41
CA ARG A 31 0.10 -7.90 3.75
C ARG A 31 -1.28 -7.29 3.58
N GLU A 32 -1.74 -7.20 2.34
CA GLU A 32 -3.02 -6.58 2.02
C GLU A 32 -3.77 -7.35 0.95
N PHE A 33 -5.10 -7.37 1.10
CA PHE A 33 -5.99 -7.75 0.01
C PHE A 33 -6.17 -6.52 -0.89
N CYS A 34 -5.66 -6.59 -2.12
CA CYS A 34 -5.71 -5.49 -3.09
C CYS A 34 -6.02 -6.02 -4.48
N GLY A 35 -6.94 -5.37 -5.20
CA GLY A 35 -7.28 -5.70 -6.59
C GLY A 35 -6.56 -4.84 -7.64
N GLY A 36 -5.70 -3.92 -7.20
CA GLY A 36 -4.98 -2.99 -8.08
C GLY A 36 -3.74 -3.60 -8.73
N PRO A 37 -3.17 -2.94 -9.74
CA PRO A 37 -1.88 -3.35 -10.31
C PRO A 37 -0.74 -3.07 -9.31
N HIS A 38 0.18 -4.02 -9.18
CA HIS A 38 1.39 -3.88 -8.36
C HIS A 38 2.66 -3.97 -9.21
N VAL A 39 3.70 -3.24 -8.81
CA VAL A 39 5.07 -3.43 -9.32
C VAL A 39 5.64 -4.76 -8.82
N LYS A 40 6.64 -5.31 -9.51
CA LYS A 40 7.26 -6.59 -9.12
C LYS A 40 8.12 -6.44 -7.87
N ASN A 41 8.72 -5.28 -7.66
CA ASN A 41 9.43 -4.92 -6.44
C ASN A 41 9.50 -3.40 -6.25
N THR A 42 9.81 -2.95 -5.03
CA THR A 42 9.81 -1.53 -4.66
C THR A 42 10.86 -0.70 -5.39
N SER A 43 11.95 -1.29 -5.88
CA SER A 43 12.99 -0.56 -6.64
C SER A 43 12.45 0.01 -7.95
N GLU A 44 11.39 -0.57 -8.51
CA GLU A 44 10.76 -0.05 -9.72
C GLU A 44 10.06 1.29 -9.50
N LEU A 45 9.54 1.54 -8.30
CA LEU A 45 8.97 2.85 -7.95
C LEU A 45 10.04 3.94 -8.00
N GLY A 46 11.28 3.59 -7.62
CA GLY A 46 12.45 4.48 -7.71
C GLY A 46 12.77 4.96 -9.13
N LYS A 47 12.33 4.24 -10.17
CA LYS A 47 12.46 4.69 -11.57
C LYS A 47 11.52 5.86 -11.89
N SER A 48 10.43 6.00 -11.14
CA SER A 48 9.41 7.04 -11.32
C SER A 48 9.65 8.26 -10.43
N GLY A 49 10.49 8.14 -9.40
CA GLY A 49 10.81 9.21 -8.46
C GLY A 49 11.17 8.65 -7.07
N ALA A 50 11.64 9.53 -6.19
CA ALA A 50 11.82 9.24 -4.78
C ALA A 50 10.48 9.39 -4.04
N PHE A 51 10.21 8.49 -3.09
CA PHE A 51 9.06 8.64 -2.20
C PHE A 51 9.28 9.82 -1.27
N LYS A 52 8.34 10.76 -1.25
CA LYS A 52 8.40 11.95 -0.41
C LYS A 52 7.07 12.26 0.23
N ILE A 53 7.09 12.49 1.54
CA ILE A 53 5.96 13.03 2.29
C ILE A 53 5.88 14.53 2.02
N VAL A 54 4.75 14.99 1.49
CA VAL A 54 4.52 16.41 1.14
C VAL A 54 3.62 17.13 2.14
N LYS A 55 2.82 16.39 2.92
CA LYS A 55 1.99 16.98 3.97
C LYS A 55 1.69 15.97 5.06
N GLU A 56 1.68 16.44 6.29
CA GLU A 56 1.16 15.73 7.44
C GLU A 56 0.26 16.66 8.25
N GLN A 57 -0.91 16.19 8.67
CA GLN A 57 -1.85 17.00 9.45
C GLN A 57 -2.74 16.14 10.35
N SER A 58 -3.25 16.74 11.43
CA SER A 58 -4.28 16.12 12.27
C SER A 58 -5.59 15.97 11.48
N SER A 59 -6.26 14.83 11.64
CA SER A 59 -7.60 14.56 11.07
C SER A 59 -8.63 14.23 12.16
N GLY A 60 -8.29 14.45 13.43
CA GLY A 60 -9.08 14.11 14.61
C GLY A 60 -8.20 13.73 15.81
N ALA A 61 -8.80 13.54 16.98
CA ALA A 61 -8.07 13.07 18.15
C ALA A 61 -7.47 11.68 17.88
N GLY A 62 -6.14 11.57 17.96
CA GLY A 62 -5.41 10.31 17.70
C GLY A 62 -5.29 9.92 16.22
N ILE A 63 -5.78 10.73 15.28
CA ILE A 63 -5.78 10.41 13.84
C ILE A 63 -4.92 11.42 13.07
N ARG A 64 -3.99 10.91 12.26
CA ARG A 64 -3.12 11.72 11.39
C ARG A 64 -3.32 11.34 9.92
N ARG A 65 -3.29 12.34 9.03
CA ARG A 65 -3.33 12.16 7.58
C ARG A 65 -1.98 12.53 6.98
N ILE A 66 -1.41 11.60 6.23
CA ILE A 66 -0.15 11.76 5.50
C ILE A 66 -0.48 11.82 4.00
N LYS A 67 0.09 12.81 3.30
CA LYS A 67 0.09 12.89 1.83
C LYS A 67 1.52 12.70 1.35
N ALA A 68 1.72 11.80 0.40
CA ALA A 68 3.02 11.53 -0.21
C ALA A 68 2.90 11.46 -1.74
N VAL A 69 4.04 11.61 -2.41
CA VAL A 69 4.20 11.52 -3.86
C VAL A 69 5.45 10.69 -4.19
N LEU A 70 5.55 10.25 -5.44
CA LEU A 70 6.79 9.77 -6.05
C LEU A 70 7.27 10.90 -6.99
N GLU A 71 8.39 11.55 -6.67
CA GLU A 71 8.98 12.66 -7.46
C GLU A 71 10.51 12.63 -7.50
#